data_AF-A0AAD1DPK5-F1
#
_entry.id   AF-A0AAD1DPK5-F1
#
_cell.length_a   1.000
_cell.length_b   1.000
_cell.length_c   1.000
_cell.angle_alpha   90.00
_cell.angle_beta   90.00
_cell.angle_gamma   90.00
#
_symmetry.space_group_name_H-M   'P 1'
#
loop_
_entity.id
_entity.type
_entity.pdbx_description
1 polymer ?
#
loop_
_entity_poly.entity_id
_entity_poly.type
_entity_poly.pdbx_seq_one_letter_code
_entity_poly.pdbx_strand_id
1 'polypeptide(L)'
;MLKKQLVTIFLFLFFISYAQNEFITVWKPNITGTIDNAISFGGTGTDYTINWEEVGYPQHNGILSVTSNSSSFTTISFGTSLHTNPIQATYKVKVSNGNGLFYGFKGSASMNASGNPELFEVSQWGSILWLQQFAQGFANCPNLNVTATDAPNLSQINNVSQMFSNCPSLIGNDSFSNWNTSTITNMNGMFSKAKLFNQPIGTWNTAKVTDFRDMFSSASAFNQNISAWNTSSGTNFISMFQDAVAFNQPLNSWNTSNATNFRSMFSNAKSFNQPLNNWNTSKVISFGQMFTNASAFNQPIGNWDVSKVWGADSFMMFNGATLFDQDISTWNISFQNVPSAYVYFGFNNSGLSCINYNKFLIALSTNPTLSNLGSAIGVIEAAGLTYSTPQAIVARAQLVNKGFNINGDSYNASCNSNLSTAETTKQVKTPAYPNPTTGMITVESTTNENVYLYDITGKIIKNVTLSKGNNRIDLTGYPSGNYLLKGNTVFTKIVKK
;
A
#
# COMPACT_ATOMS: atom_id res chain seq x y z
N MET A 1 -75.79 48.74 0.98
CA MET A 1 -75.87 47.28 0.71
C MET A 1 -74.53 46.83 0.12
N LEU A 2 -73.62 46.31 0.94
CA LEU A 2 -72.31 45.81 0.51
C LEU A 2 -72.44 44.34 0.10
N LYS A 3 -72.17 44.04 -1.19
CA LYS A 3 -72.09 42.68 -1.74
C LYS A 3 -70.82 41.99 -1.22
N LYS A 4 -70.98 40.89 -0.46
CA LYS A 4 -69.89 39.99 -0.10
C LYS A 4 -69.56 39.09 -1.31
N GLN A 5 -68.34 39.17 -1.83
CA GLN A 5 -67.79 38.16 -2.73
C GLN A 5 -67.12 37.07 -1.88
N LEU A 6 -67.55 35.82 -2.07
CA LEU A 6 -66.89 34.64 -1.52
C LEU A 6 -65.66 34.35 -2.38
N VAL A 7 -64.46 34.42 -1.79
CA VAL A 7 -63.22 33.95 -2.42
C VAL A 7 -62.89 32.60 -1.80
N THR A 8 -63.09 31.53 -2.57
CA THR A 8 -62.69 30.17 -2.17
C THR A 8 -61.23 29.98 -2.55
N ILE A 9 -60.33 29.98 -1.55
CA ILE A 9 -58.90 29.70 -1.76
C ILE A 9 -58.71 28.19 -1.72
N PHE A 10 -58.39 27.58 -2.87
CA PHE A 10 -57.87 26.22 -2.93
C PHE A 10 -56.39 26.23 -2.54
N LEU A 11 -56.08 25.73 -1.34
CA LEU A 11 -54.71 25.51 -0.89
C LEU A 11 -54.21 24.17 -1.46
N PHE A 12 -53.54 24.20 -2.61
CA PHE A 12 -52.79 23.03 -3.09
C PHE A 12 -51.47 22.93 -2.32
N LEU A 13 -51.44 22.07 -1.30
CA LEU A 13 -50.20 21.63 -0.66
C LEU A 13 -49.46 20.69 -1.61
N PHE A 14 -48.51 21.23 -2.38
CA PHE A 14 -47.51 20.42 -3.06
C PHE A 14 -46.51 19.90 -2.02
N PHE A 15 -46.71 18.67 -1.54
CA PHE A 15 -45.65 17.92 -0.90
C PHE A 15 -44.71 17.43 -2.00
N ILE A 16 -43.61 18.16 -2.23
CA ILE A 16 -42.48 17.61 -2.97
C ILE A 16 -41.76 16.67 -1.98
N SER A 17 -42.21 15.41 -1.89
CA SER A 17 -41.38 14.38 -1.29
C SER A 17 -40.30 14.05 -2.33
N TYR A 18 -39.06 14.48 -2.11
CA TYR A 18 -37.95 13.95 -2.87
C TYR A 18 -37.89 12.45 -2.59
N ALA A 19 -38.11 11.62 -3.62
CA ALA A 19 -37.88 10.19 -3.51
C ALA A 19 -36.41 9.97 -3.12
N GLN A 20 -36.14 9.19 -2.09
CA GLN A 20 -34.78 8.84 -1.69
C GLN A 20 -34.13 8.04 -2.82
N ASN A 21 -32.91 8.40 -3.21
CA ASN A 21 -32.16 7.58 -4.15
C ASN A 21 -31.75 6.28 -3.45
N GLU A 22 -32.14 5.15 -4.04
CA GLU A 22 -31.97 3.81 -3.49
C GLU A 22 -30.48 3.40 -3.40
N PHE A 23 -30.13 2.57 -2.44
CA PHE A 23 -28.88 1.80 -2.47
C PHE A 23 -29.08 0.58 -3.36
N ILE A 24 -28.26 0.43 -4.40
CA ILE A 24 -28.45 -0.59 -5.45
C ILE A 24 -27.24 -1.52 -5.49
N THR A 25 -27.54 -2.82 -5.44
CA THR A 25 -26.55 -3.91 -5.50
C THR A 25 -26.96 -4.96 -6.51
N VAL A 26 -26.01 -5.74 -7.01
CA VAL A 26 -26.27 -6.92 -7.85
C VAL A 26 -25.75 -8.17 -7.18
N TRP A 27 -26.59 -9.20 -7.17
CA TRP A 27 -26.36 -10.46 -6.48
C TRP A 27 -26.44 -11.66 -7.43
N LYS A 28 -25.64 -12.69 -7.15
CA LYS A 28 -25.58 -13.96 -7.88
C LYS A 28 -25.65 -15.15 -6.89
N PRO A 29 -26.83 -15.68 -6.59
CA PRO A 29 -26.99 -16.76 -5.59
C PRO A 29 -26.30 -18.06 -6.00
N ASN A 30 -26.33 -18.40 -7.30
CA ASN A 30 -25.92 -19.71 -7.80
C ASN A 30 -24.41 -19.85 -8.04
N ILE A 31 -23.59 -19.27 -7.16
CA ILE A 31 -22.14 -19.20 -7.36
C ILE A 31 -21.43 -20.55 -7.23
N THR A 32 -22.03 -21.49 -6.49
CA THR A 32 -21.55 -22.87 -6.33
C THR A 32 -22.01 -23.81 -7.45
N GLY A 33 -22.79 -23.31 -8.42
CA GLY A 33 -23.39 -24.11 -9.47
C GLY A 33 -24.65 -24.87 -9.06
N THR A 34 -25.08 -24.76 -7.80
CA THR A 34 -26.38 -25.27 -7.32
C THR A 34 -27.43 -24.17 -7.47
N ILE A 35 -28.66 -24.54 -7.83
CA ILE A 35 -29.77 -23.60 -7.92
C ILE A 35 -30.30 -23.31 -6.51
N ASP A 36 -30.01 -22.10 -6.04
CA ASP A 36 -30.63 -21.39 -4.93
C ASP A 36 -31.35 -20.15 -5.49
N ASN A 37 -32.60 -19.97 -5.08
CA ASN A 37 -33.44 -18.86 -5.51
C ASN A 37 -33.55 -17.79 -4.41
N ALA A 38 -32.63 -17.78 -3.45
CA ALA A 38 -32.60 -16.82 -2.38
C ALA A 38 -31.18 -16.31 -2.11
N ILE A 39 -31.09 -15.17 -1.44
CA ILE A 39 -29.84 -14.65 -0.88
C ILE A 39 -30.02 -14.27 0.57
N SER A 40 -28.90 -14.20 1.29
CA SER A 40 -28.84 -13.63 2.63
C SER A 40 -28.40 -12.16 2.57
N PHE A 41 -29.34 -11.24 2.78
CA PHE A 41 -29.12 -9.80 2.71
C PHE A 41 -28.87 -9.19 4.10
N GLY A 42 -27.66 -8.65 4.32
CA GLY A 42 -27.24 -8.12 5.63
C GLY A 42 -27.58 -6.65 5.88
N GLY A 43 -28.74 -6.20 5.41
CA GLY A 43 -29.21 -4.82 5.66
C GLY A 43 -29.62 -4.57 7.11
N THR A 44 -29.35 -3.38 7.63
CA THR A 44 -29.74 -2.94 8.97
C THR A 44 -30.63 -1.69 8.87
N GLY A 45 -31.78 -1.75 9.53
CA GLY A 45 -32.81 -0.73 9.44
C GLY A 45 -34.10 -1.14 10.15
N THR A 46 -35.10 -0.29 10.08
CA THR A 46 -36.48 -0.54 10.55
C THR A 46 -37.46 -0.10 9.47
N ASP A 47 -38.45 -0.93 9.14
CA ASP A 47 -39.50 -0.64 8.15
C ASP A 47 -38.99 -0.15 6.79
N TYR A 48 -37.80 -0.61 6.40
CA TYR A 48 -37.20 -0.28 5.12
C TYR A 48 -37.72 -1.20 4.00
N THR A 49 -37.64 -0.74 2.76
CA THR A 49 -38.19 -1.45 1.61
C THR A 49 -37.08 -1.94 0.70
N ILE A 50 -37.18 -3.20 0.31
CA ILE A 50 -36.33 -3.84 -0.68
C ILE A 50 -37.17 -4.13 -1.92
N ASN A 51 -36.79 -3.56 -3.05
CA ASN A 51 -37.29 -3.92 -4.37
C ASN A 51 -36.23 -4.75 -5.07
N TRP A 52 -36.61 -5.85 -5.70
CA TRP A 52 -35.67 -6.66 -6.49
C TRP A 52 -36.22 -6.98 -7.88
N GLU A 53 -35.32 -7.11 -8.86
CA GLU A 53 -35.62 -7.52 -10.23
C GLU A 53 -34.53 -8.47 -10.74
N GLU A 54 -34.92 -9.50 -11.50
CA GLU A 54 -33.96 -10.33 -12.24
C GLU A 54 -33.39 -9.55 -13.43
N VAL A 55 -32.07 -9.52 -13.54
CA VAL A 55 -31.38 -8.75 -14.58
C VAL A 55 -31.70 -9.33 -15.95
N GLY A 56 -32.26 -8.50 -16.84
CA GLY A 56 -32.71 -8.92 -18.17
C GLY A 56 -34.15 -9.45 -18.21
N TYR A 57 -34.80 -9.64 -17.05
CA TYR A 57 -36.18 -10.12 -16.95
C TYR A 57 -37.00 -9.24 -16.00
N PRO A 58 -37.31 -7.97 -16.35
CA PRO A 58 -37.98 -7.03 -15.45
C PRO A 58 -39.35 -7.50 -14.93
N GLN A 59 -40.02 -8.39 -15.65
CA GLN A 59 -41.27 -9.03 -15.23
C GLN A 59 -41.10 -9.96 -14.03
N HIS A 60 -39.88 -10.43 -13.76
CA HIS A 60 -39.55 -11.21 -12.58
C HIS A 60 -38.96 -10.28 -11.52
N ASN A 61 -39.85 -9.79 -10.66
CA ASN A 61 -39.53 -8.81 -9.63
C ASN A 61 -40.37 -9.06 -8.37
N GLY A 62 -39.99 -8.40 -7.28
CA GLY A 62 -40.73 -8.46 -6.03
C GLY A 62 -40.37 -7.32 -5.09
N ILE A 63 -41.19 -7.18 -4.05
CA ILE A 63 -41.06 -6.15 -3.02
C ILE A 63 -41.13 -6.83 -1.65
N LEU A 64 -40.22 -6.45 -0.75
CA LEU A 64 -40.18 -6.90 0.63
C LEU A 64 -40.09 -5.69 1.56
N SER A 65 -40.97 -5.62 2.56
CA SER A 65 -40.85 -4.68 3.67
C SER A 65 -40.21 -5.39 4.87
N VAL A 66 -39.14 -4.82 5.40
CA VAL A 66 -38.39 -5.39 6.54
C VAL A 66 -38.78 -4.64 7.81
N THR A 67 -39.66 -5.24 8.62
CA THR A 67 -40.36 -4.56 9.71
C THR A 67 -39.69 -4.62 11.07
N SER A 68 -38.54 -5.29 11.19
CA SER A 68 -37.82 -5.43 12.47
C SER A 68 -36.43 -4.81 12.40
N ASN A 69 -35.93 -4.31 13.54
CA ASN A 69 -34.58 -3.77 13.71
C ASN A 69 -33.51 -4.88 13.69
N SER A 70 -33.51 -5.73 12.67
CA SER A 70 -32.66 -6.93 12.66
C SER A 70 -31.22 -6.56 12.32
N SER A 71 -30.33 -6.74 13.29
CA SER A 71 -28.89 -6.94 13.04
C SER A 71 -28.61 -8.30 12.37
N SER A 72 -29.64 -9.13 12.22
CA SER A 72 -29.63 -10.40 11.50
C SER A 72 -29.87 -10.20 10.00
N PHE A 73 -29.35 -11.13 9.22
CA PHE A 73 -29.54 -11.15 7.77
C PHE A 73 -31.00 -11.48 7.43
N THR A 74 -31.53 -10.79 6.41
CA THR A 74 -32.86 -11.02 5.85
C THR A 74 -32.74 -11.92 4.64
N THR A 75 -33.53 -13.00 4.58
CA THR A 75 -33.62 -13.82 3.37
C THR A 75 -34.48 -13.12 2.32
N ILE A 76 -33.92 -12.88 1.14
CA ILE A 76 -34.69 -12.44 -0.03
C ILE A 76 -34.89 -13.64 -0.93
N SER A 77 -36.15 -14.06 -1.10
CA SER A 77 -36.52 -15.14 -2.02
C SER A 77 -36.98 -14.55 -3.35
N PHE A 78 -36.29 -14.91 -4.43
CA PHE A 78 -36.59 -14.46 -5.79
C PHE A 78 -37.63 -15.34 -6.48
N GLY A 79 -37.82 -16.59 -6.04
CA GLY A 79 -38.67 -17.54 -6.78
C GLY A 79 -37.94 -18.12 -8.00
N THR A 80 -38.66 -18.83 -8.87
CA THR A 80 -38.02 -19.55 -10.00
C THR A 80 -37.56 -18.57 -11.07
N SER A 81 -36.25 -18.47 -11.27
CA SER A 81 -35.62 -17.67 -12.33
C SER A 81 -36.25 -17.88 -13.71
N LEU A 82 -36.37 -16.79 -14.47
CA LEU A 82 -36.78 -16.83 -15.88
C LEU A 82 -35.59 -16.91 -16.85
N HIS A 83 -34.35 -16.84 -16.35
CA HIS A 83 -33.14 -17.00 -17.14
C HIS A 83 -33.07 -18.40 -17.78
N THR A 84 -32.71 -18.47 -19.06
CA THR A 84 -32.57 -19.74 -19.81
C THR A 84 -31.57 -20.70 -19.18
N ASN A 85 -30.61 -20.17 -18.42
CA ASN A 85 -29.71 -20.90 -17.54
C ASN A 85 -29.78 -20.31 -16.11
N PRO A 86 -30.61 -20.86 -15.21
CA PRO A 86 -30.83 -20.30 -13.87
C PRO A 86 -29.57 -20.12 -13.03
N ILE A 87 -28.51 -20.91 -13.26
CA ILE A 87 -27.22 -20.79 -12.55
C ILE A 87 -26.51 -19.46 -12.87
N GLN A 88 -26.82 -18.84 -14.01
CA GLN A 88 -26.26 -17.56 -14.42
C GLN A 88 -27.12 -16.36 -14.01
N ALA A 89 -28.31 -16.58 -13.45
CA ALA A 89 -29.22 -15.52 -13.06
C ALA A 89 -28.57 -14.57 -12.03
N THR A 90 -28.79 -13.28 -12.24
CA THR A 90 -28.39 -12.22 -11.32
C THR A 90 -29.58 -11.34 -11.00
N TYR A 91 -29.55 -10.75 -9.81
CA TYR A 91 -30.67 -9.99 -9.27
C TYR A 91 -30.19 -8.63 -8.81
N LYS A 92 -30.86 -7.58 -9.28
CA LYS A 92 -30.63 -6.22 -8.82
C LYS A 92 -31.52 -5.98 -7.62
N VAL A 93 -30.91 -5.64 -6.50
CA VAL A 93 -31.56 -5.36 -5.21
C VAL A 93 -31.44 -3.87 -4.94
N LYS A 94 -32.58 -3.17 -4.83
CA LYS A 94 -32.71 -1.74 -4.61
C LYS A 94 -33.34 -1.50 -3.24
N VAL A 95 -32.68 -0.73 -2.39
CA VAL A 95 -33.09 -0.53 -1.01
C VAL A 95 -33.37 0.95 -0.75
N SER A 96 -34.55 1.23 -0.20
CA SER A 96 -34.95 2.56 0.26
C SER A 96 -35.40 2.50 1.71
N ASN A 97 -35.52 3.67 2.34
CA ASN A 97 -36.05 3.83 3.69
C ASN A 97 -37.50 3.32 3.83
N GLY A 98 -38.26 3.19 2.75
CA GLY A 98 -39.67 2.83 2.82
C GLY A 98 -40.43 3.77 3.76
N ASN A 99 -41.11 3.19 4.76
CA ASN A 99 -41.80 3.94 5.82
C ASN A 99 -40.92 4.20 7.06
N GLY A 100 -39.71 3.63 7.10
CA GLY A 100 -38.79 3.77 8.21
C GLY A 100 -37.41 4.26 7.77
N LEU A 101 -36.38 3.47 8.05
CA LEU A 101 -34.98 3.88 7.90
C LEU A 101 -34.09 2.69 7.56
N PHE A 102 -33.33 2.80 6.48
CA PHE A 102 -32.21 1.93 6.17
C PHE A 102 -30.91 2.70 6.43
N TYR A 103 -30.00 2.15 7.24
CA TYR A 103 -28.84 2.91 7.72
C TYR A 103 -27.55 2.10 7.87
N GLY A 104 -27.55 0.81 7.53
CA GLY A 104 -26.40 -0.07 7.69
C GLY A 104 -26.45 -1.27 6.75
N PHE A 105 -25.28 -1.83 6.45
CA PHE A 105 -25.14 -3.03 5.65
C PHE A 105 -23.93 -3.83 6.15
N LYS A 106 -24.05 -5.16 6.14
CA LYS A 106 -22.94 -6.09 6.41
C LYS A 106 -22.93 -7.20 5.37
N GLY A 107 -21.79 -7.40 4.74
CA GLY A 107 -21.56 -8.50 3.81
C GLY A 107 -21.25 -9.82 4.54
N SER A 108 -20.98 -9.80 5.84
CA SER A 108 -20.72 -11.00 6.65
C SER A 108 -21.52 -10.99 7.95
N ALA A 109 -21.96 -12.17 8.39
CA ALA A 109 -22.71 -12.37 9.63
C ALA A 109 -21.89 -12.06 10.89
N SER A 110 -20.56 -12.18 10.83
CA SER A 110 -19.67 -11.85 11.94
C SER A 110 -18.23 -11.56 11.47
N MET A 111 -17.40 -10.99 12.35
CA MET A 111 -16.01 -10.62 12.06
C MET A 111 -15.14 -11.78 11.54
N ASN A 112 -15.47 -13.03 11.94
CA ASN A 112 -14.71 -14.23 11.57
C ASN A 112 -15.45 -15.12 10.58
N ALA A 113 -16.66 -14.75 10.16
CA ALA A 113 -17.42 -15.49 9.17
C ALA A 113 -16.95 -15.15 7.76
N SER A 114 -17.03 -16.15 6.86
CA SER A 114 -16.89 -15.91 5.43
C SER A 114 -17.92 -14.86 5.01
N GLY A 115 -17.49 -13.84 4.27
CA GLY A 115 -18.41 -12.85 3.74
C GLY A 115 -19.21 -13.44 2.58
N ASN A 116 -20.23 -12.72 2.16
CA ASN A 116 -21.20 -13.24 1.22
C ASN A 116 -20.57 -13.31 -0.20
N PRO A 117 -20.40 -14.52 -0.77
CA PRO A 117 -19.84 -14.69 -2.10
C PRO A 117 -20.82 -14.32 -3.22
N GLU A 118 -22.11 -14.22 -2.92
CA GLU A 118 -23.19 -13.91 -3.85
C GLU A 118 -23.27 -12.41 -4.13
N LEU A 119 -22.76 -11.53 -3.26
CA LEU A 119 -22.69 -10.10 -3.51
C LEU A 119 -21.62 -9.81 -4.57
N PHE A 120 -22.06 -9.33 -5.73
CA PHE A 120 -21.21 -9.12 -6.90
C PHE A 120 -20.91 -7.65 -7.16
N GLU A 121 -21.86 -6.76 -6.90
CA GLU A 121 -21.74 -5.37 -7.29
C GLU A 121 -22.42 -4.42 -6.30
N VAL A 122 -21.77 -3.29 -6.00
CA VAL A 122 -22.44 -2.06 -5.57
C VAL A 122 -22.52 -1.13 -6.77
N SER A 123 -23.73 -0.98 -7.30
CA SER A 123 -24.01 -0.19 -8.51
C SER A 123 -24.44 1.24 -8.20
N GLN A 124 -24.93 1.51 -6.99
CA GLN A 124 -25.30 2.85 -6.55
C GLN A 124 -25.28 2.95 -5.03
N TRP A 125 -24.71 4.01 -4.47
CA TRP A 125 -24.76 4.29 -3.03
C TRP A 125 -26.11 4.89 -2.61
N GLY A 126 -26.69 5.73 -3.46
CA GLY A 126 -27.92 6.45 -3.22
C GLY A 126 -27.75 7.59 -2.23
N SER A 127 -28.87 8.04 -1.68
CA SER A 127 -28.89 9.05 -0.62
C SER A 127 -29.12 8.42 0.76
N ILE A 128 -28.67 7.18 0.95
CA ILE A 128 -28.73 6.48 2.24
C ILE A 128 -27.83 7.19 3.23
N LEU A 129 -28.39 7.56 4.38
CA LEU A 129 -27.64 8.09 5.51
C LEU A 129 -27.10 6.93 6.33
N TRP A 130 -25.82 6.65 6.20
CA TRP A 130 -25.17 5.61 7.00
C TRP A 130 -25.01 6.09 8.45
N LEU A 131 -25.65 5.41 9.40
CA LEU A 131 -25.66 5.80 10.83
C LEU A 131 -24.89 4.82 11.72
N GLN A 132 -24.83 3.54 11.34
CA GLN A 132 -23.92 2.62 11.99
C GLN A 132 -22.56 2.69 11.34
N GLN A 133 -21.51 2.43 12.14
CA GLN A 133 -20.14 2.37 11.64
C GLN A 133 -20.11 1.46 10.41
N PHE A 134 -19.81 2.03 9.25
CA PHE A 134 -19.68 1.29 7.98
C PHE A 134 -18.41 0.41 7.96
N ALA A 135 -17.77 0.31 9.13
CA ALA A 135 -16.77 -0.66 9.43
C ALA A 135 -17.27 -2.07 9.06
N GLN A 136 -16.42 -2.79 8.33
CA GLN A 136 -16.67 -4.15 7.86
C GLN A 136 -17.89 -4.31 6.93
N GLY A 137 -18.47 -3.22 6.43
CA GLY A 137 -19.73 -3.25 5.68
C GLY A 137 -19.72 -4.23 4.50
N PHE A 138 -18.59 -4.38 3.82
CA PHE A 138 -18.41 -5.31 2.71
C PHE A 138 -17.28 -6.32 2.96
N ALA A 139 -16.79 -6.44 4.19
CA ALA A 139 -15.66 -7.31 4.51
C ALA A 139 -15.92 -8.75 4.07
N ASN A 140 -14.85 -9.40 3.59
CA ASN A 140 -14.82 -10.78 3.14
C ASN A 140 -15.76 -11.13 1.97
N CYS A 141 -16.24 -10.16 1.18
CA CYS A 141 -17.04 -10.43 -0.03
C CYS A 141 -16.11 -10.70 -1.23
N PRO A 142 -15.86 -11.97 -1.60
CA PRO A 142 -14.79 -12.32 -2.55
C PRO A 142 -15.01 -11.84 -3.98
N ASN A 143 -16.27 -11.67 -4.39
CA ASN A 143 -16.64 -11.34 -5.78
C ASN A 143 -17.14 -9.90 -5.95
N LEU A 144 -17.14 -9.11 -4.86
CA LEU A 144 -17.65 -7.76 -4.89
C LEU A 144 -16.75 -6.83 -5.72
N ASN A 145 -17.38 -6.07 -6.61
CA ASN A 145 -16.83 -4.87 -7.21
C ASN A 145 -17.73 -3.64 -6.93
N VAL A 146 -17.17 -2.43 -7.03
CA VAL A 146 -17.92 -1.16 -6.89
C VAL A 146 -17.89 -0.42 -8.22
N THR A 147 -19.01 -0.46 -8.93
CA THR A 147 -19.23 0.23 -10.21
C THR A 147 -19.98 1.54 -10.05
N ALA A 148 -20.53 1.78 -8.85
CA ALA A 148 -21.22 3.01 -8.48
C ALA A 148 -20.43 4.26 -8.87
N THR A 149 -21.11 5.19 -9.53
CA THR A 149 -20.54 6.48 -9.96
C THR A 149 -20.86 7.62 -8.99
N ASP A 150 -21.82 7.41 -8.08
CA ASP A 150 -22.12 8.30 -6.97
C ASP A 150 -21.21 7.99 -5.75
N ALA A 151 -21.40 8.70 -4.65
CA ALA A 151 -20.60 8.57 -3.44
C ALA A 151 -21.48 8.26 -2.22
N PRO A 152 -21.01 7.44 -1.26
CA PRO A 152 -21.75 7.18 -0.03
C PRO A 152 -21.79 8.42 0.85
N ASN A 153 -22.92 8.64 1.53
CA ASN A 153 -23.04 9.71 2.51
C ASN A 153 -22.42 9.28 3.86
N LEU A 154 -21.14 9.58 4.05
CA LEU A 154 -20.37 9.24 5.26
C LEU A 154 -20.46 10.30 6.37
N SER A 155 -21.29 11.33 6.22
CA SER A 155 -21.29 12.53 7.08
C SER A 155 -21.61 12.27 8.56
N GLN A 156 -22.23 11.13 8.89
CA GLN A 156 -22.63 10.76 10.25
C GLN A 156 -21.77 9.66 10.87
N ILE A 157 -20.74 9.18 10.15
CA ILE A 157 -19.83 8.16 10.68
C ILE A 157 -18.40 8.70 10.76
N ASN A 158 -17.60 8.05 11.61
CA ASN A 158 -16.17 8.32 11.74
C ASN A 158 -15.30 7.07 11.58
N ASN A 159 -15.90 5.91 11.32
CA ASN A 159 -15.21 4.62 11.24
C ASN A 159 -15.64 3.86 9.98
N VAL A 160 -14.67 3.62 9.08
CA VAL A 160 -14.80 2.80 7.86
C VAL A 160 -13.80 1.64 7.87
N SER A 161 -13.31 1.28 9.06
CA SER A 161 -12.32 0.21 9.22
C SER A 161 -12.80 -1.10 8.58
N GLN A 162 -11.92 -1.73 7.81
CA GLN A 162 -12.14 -3.03 7.19
C GLN A 162 -13.33 -3.07 6.23
N MET A 163 -13.87 -1.92 5.80
CA MET A 163 -15.05 -1.85 4.95
C MET A 163 -14.96 -2.77 3.71
N PHE A 164 -13.80 -2.83 3.06
CA PHE A 164 -13.52 -3.73 1.92
C PHE A 164 -12.38 -4.72 2.21
N SER A 165 -12.15 -5.04 3.49
CA SER A 165 -11.12 -6.02 3.85
C SER A 165 -11.45 -7.38 3.20
N ASN A 166 -10.45 -8.04 2.64
CA ASN A 166 -10.56 -9.34 1.98
C ASN A 166 -11.62 -9.37 0.86
N CYS A 167 -11.69 -8.29 0.06
CA CYS A 167 -12.44 -8.21 -1.19
C CYS A 167 -11.48 -8.30 -2.40
N PRO A 168 -10.91 -9.49 -2.73
CA PRO A 168 -9.90 -9.63 -3.76
C PRO A 168 -10.35 -9.20 -5.16
N SER A 169 -11.66 -9.24 -5.46
CA SER A 169 -12.21 -8.83 -6.76
C SER A 169 -12.57 -7.34 -6.84
N LEU A 170 -12.32 -6.56 -5.79
CA LEU A 170 -12.62 -5.12 -5.79
C LEU A 170 -11.68 -4.39 -6.77
N ILE A 171 -12.24 -3.93 -7.88
CA ILE A 171 -11.54 -3.09 -8.86
C ILE A 171 -11.84 -1.61 -8.58
N GLY A 172 -13.12 -1.28 -8.40
CA GLY A 172 -13.61 0.10 -8.24
C GLY A 172 -13.59 0.90 -9.55
N ASN A 173 -13.81 2.21 -9.43
CA ASN A 173 -13.69 3.18 -10.51
C ASN A 173 -13.28 4.56 -9.96
N ASP A 174 -13.11 5.57 -10.82
CA ASP A 174 -12.62 6.90 -10.44
C ASP A 174 -13.55 7.63 -9.43
N SER A 175 -14.81 7.24 -9.28
CA SER A 175 -15.75 7.84 -8.33
C SER A 175 -15.30 7.76 -6.87
N PHE A 176 -14.38 6.85 -6.53
CA PHE A 176 -13.77 6.79 -5.20
C PHE A 176 -13.14 8.13 -4.80
N SER A 177 -12.65 8.94 -5.76
CA SER A 177 -12.09 10.27 -5.47
C SER A 177 -13.10 11.27 -4.92
N ASN A 178 -14.40 11.01 -5.11
CA ASN A 178 -15.49 11.92 -4.75
C ASN A 178 -16.01 11.70 -3.32
N TRP A 179 -15.49 10.70 -2.61
CA TRP A 179 -15.97 10.37 -1.28
C TRP A 179 -15.57 11.45 -0.27
N ASN A 180 -16.56 11.94 0.49
CA ASN A 180 -16.28 12.88 1.58
C ASN A 180 -15.85 12.12 2.84
N THR A 181 -14.55 12.09 3.11
CA THR A 181 -13.96 11.40 4.27
C THR A 181 -13.65 12.32 5.46
N SER A 182 -14.12 13.56 5.45
CA SER A 182 -13.72 14.61 6.43
C SER A 182 -14.13 14.35 7.89
N THR A 183 -15.00 13.38 8.13
CA THR A 183 -15.44 12.93 9.46
C THR A 183 -14.69 11.69 9.94
N ILE A 184 -13.96 11.01 9.06
CA ILE A 184 -13.36 9.72 9.34
C ILE A 184 -12.12 9.88 10.22
N THR A 185 -12.08 9.09 11.29
CA THR A 185 -10.95 8.99 12.24
C THR A 185 -10.27 7.62 12.17
N ASN A 186 -10.95 6.58 11.69
CA ASN A 186 -10.42 5.22 11.61
C ASN A 186 -10.58 4.63 10.20
N MET A 187 -9.44 4.35 9.54
CA MET A 187 -9.34 3.72 8.22
C MET A 187 -8.65 2.35 8.28
N ASN A 188 -8.51 1.77 9.48
CA ASN A 188 -7.82 0.49 9.69
C ASN A 188 -8.32 -0.58 8.73
N GLY A 189 -7.43 -1.15 7.92
CA GLY A 189 -7.70 -2.32 7.10
C GLY A 189 -8.73 -2.11 5.99
N MET A 190 -9.10 -0.87 5.68
CA MET A 190 -10.21 -0.56 4.77
C MET A 190 -10.11 -1.31 3.43
N PHE A 191 -8.90 -1.43 2.87
CA PHE A 191 -8.61 -2.15 1.63
C PHE A 191 -7.63 -3.32 1.83
N SER A 192 -7.50 -3.83 3.06
CA SER A 192 -6.64 -4.98 3.31
C SER A 192 -7.05 -6.15 2.42
N LYS A 193 -6.10 -6.80 1.74
CA LYS A 193 -6.32 -7.92 0.81
C LYS A 193 -7.24 -7.61 -0.39
N ALA A 194 -7.54 -6.33 -0.67
CA ALA A 194 -8.21 -5.91 -1.90
C ALA A 194 -7.21 -5.94 -3.07
N LYS A 195 -6.90 -7.14 -3.56
CA LYS A 195 -5.74 -7.41 -4.43
C LYS A 195 -5.71 -6.61 -5.74
N LEU A 196 -6.88 -6.28 -6.29
CA LEU A 196 -7.03 -5.54 -7.55
C LEU A 196 -7.29 -4.04 -7.38
N PHE A 197 -7.46 -3.56 -6.14
CA PHE A 197 -7.85 -2.18 -5.89
C PHE A 197 -6.67 -1.22 -6.16
N ASN A 198 -6.91 -0.23 -7.01
CA ASN A 198 -5.92 0.79 -7.37
C ASN A 198 -6.60 2.10 -7.86
N GLN A 199 -7.68 2.53 -7.21
CA GLN A 199 -8.47 3.70 -7.64
C GLN A 199 -8.02 5.01 -7.00
N PRO A 200 -8.21 6.17 -7.67
CA PRO A 200 -7.75 7.46 -7.15
C PRO A 200 -8.44 7.83 -5.83
N ILE A 201 -7.63 7.89 -4.77
CA ILE A 201 -8.06 8.29 -3.41
C ILE A 201 -7.17 9.39 -2.82
N GLY A 202 -6.27 9.97 -3.63
CA GLY A 202 -5.36 11.03 -3.20
C GLY A 202 -6.07 12.31 -2.75
N THR A 203 -7.33 12.51 -3.16
CA THR A 203 -8.19 13.66 -2.82
C THR A 203 -8.87 13.54 -1.46
N TRP A 204 -8.79 12.39 -0.80
CA TRP A 204 -9.46 12.16 0.48
C TRP A 204 -8.93 13.09 1.57
N ASN A 205 -9.84 13.60 2.41
CA ASN A 205 -9.48 14.35 3.60
C ASN A 205 -9.15 13.37 4.73
N THR A 206 -7.87 13.24 5.07
CA THR A 206 -7.38 12.35 6.12
C THR A 206 -6.98 13.08 7.40
N ALA A 207 -7.26 14.40 7.52
CA ALA A 207 -6.72 15.23 8.60
C ALA A 207 -7.16 14.80 10.01
N LYS A 208 -8.27 14.07 10.14
CA LYS A 208 -8.78 13.53 11.41
C LYS A 208 -8.42 12.05 11.63
N VAL A 209 -7.85 11.38 10.64
CA VAL A 209 -7.54 9.95 10.72
C VAL A 209 -6.36 9.74 11.66
N THR A 210 -6.57 8.89 12.67
CA THR A 210 -5.56 8.54 13.68
C THR A 210 -5.04 7.12 13.48
N ASP A 211 -5.85 6.22 12.90
CA ASP A 211 -5.53 4.80 12.71
C ASP A 211 -5.54 4.44 11.21
N PHE A 212 -4.35 4.17 10.66
CA PHE A 212 -4.08 3.75 9.28
C PHE A 212 -3.61 2.28 9.20
N ARG A 213 -3.71 1.53 10.30
CA ARG A 213 -3.22 0.15 10.36
C ARG A 213 -3.78 -0.67 9.21
N ASP A 214 -2.95 -1.52 8.61
CA ASP A 214 -3.35 -2.50 7.60
C ASP A 214 -4.09 -1.94 6.37
N MET A 215 -4.17 -0.61 6.17
CA MET A 215 -5.10 0.02 5.23
C MET A 215 -5.01 -0.57 3.81
N PHE A 216 -3.79 -0.87 3.35
CA PHE A 216 -3.48 -1.50 2.07
C PHE A 216 -2.66 -2.80 2.24
N SER A 217 -2.70 -3.41 3.43
CA SER A 217 -1.99 -4.67 3.68
C SER A 217 -2.46 -5.75 2.69
N SER A 218 -1.56 -6.35 1.92
CA SER A 218 -1.82 -7.32 0.85
C SER A 218 -2.68 -6.79 -0.32
N ALA A 219 -2.84 -5.47 -0.48
CA ALA A 219 -3.44 -4.86 -1.66
C ALA A 219 -2.38 -4.79 -2.79
N SER A 220 -2.08 -5.95 -3.40
CA SER A 220 -0.91 -6.14 -4.26
C SER A 220 -0.81 -5.19 -5.47
N ALA A 221 -1.95 -4.75 -6.02
CA ALA A 221 -1.98 -3.83 -7.16
C ALA A 221 -1.93 -2.34 -6.77
N PHE A 222 -2.06 -2.02 -5.47
CA PHE A 222 -2.18 -0.64 -5.02
C PHE A 222 -0.86 0.14 -5.23
N ASN A 223 -0.94 1.24 -5.98
CA ASN A 223 0.16 2.15 -6.28
C ASN A 223 -0.35 3.58 -6.56
N GLN A 224 -1.46 3.98 -5.96
CA GLN A 224 -2.04 5.31 -6.16
C GLN A 224 -1.32 6.39 -5.37
N ASN A 225 -1.19 7.56 -5.98
CA ASN A 225 -0.53 8.70 -5.34
C ASN A 225 -1.40 9.24 -4.19
N ILE A 226 -0.85 9.15 -2.98
CA ILE A 226 -1.44 9.60 -1.71
C ILE A 226 -0.53 10.61 -0.98
N SER A 227 0.41 11.23 -1.71
CA SER A 227 1.36 12.20 -1.14
C SER A 227 0.67 13.45 -0.59
N ALA A 228 -0.56 13.74 -1.03
CA ALA A 228 -1.37 14.88 -0.63
C ALA A 228 -2.16 14.67 0.67
N TRP A 229 -2.16 13.45 1.23
CA TRP A 229 -2.86 13.17 2.48
C TRP A 229 -2.27 13.95 3.65
N ASN A 230 -3.15 14.50 4.49
CA ASN A 230 -2.77 15.08 5.75
C ASN A 230 -2.71 14.00 6.83
N THR A 231 -1.51 13.61 7.23
CA THR A 231 -1.26 12.57 8.23
C THR A 231 -0.96 13.12 9.63
N SER A 232 -1.12 14.42 9.88
CA SER A 232 -0.68 15.05 11.14
C SER A 232 -1.35 14.48 12.40
N SER A 233 -2.55 13.92 12.28
CA SER A 233 -3.27 13.25 13.37
C SER A 233 -2.96 11.76 13.49
N GLY A 234 -2.29 11.18 12.49
CA GLY A 234 -1.98 9.76 12.41
C GLY A 234 -1.01 9.34 13.49
N THR A 235 -1.40 8.34 14.30
CA THR A 235 -0.54 7.77 15.34
C THR A 235 -0.11 6.35 15.01
N ASN A 236 -0.92 5.59 14.26
CA ASN A 236 -0.70 4.17 14.02
C ASN A 236 -0.67 3.83 12.51
N PHE A 237 0.47 3.32 12.04
CA PHE A 237 0.71 2.96 10.63
C PHE A 237 1.17 1.49 10.48
N ILE A 238 0.90 0.64 11.48
CA ILE A 238 1.31 -0.78 11.45
C ILE A 238 0.81 -1.45 10.17
N SER A 239 1.71 -2.14 9.46
CA SER A 239 1.39 -2.94 8.28
C SER A 239 0.65 -2.23 7.16
N MET A 240 0.62 -0.88 7.11
CA MET A 240 -0.20 -0.12 6.17
C MET A 240 0.01 -0.53 4.71
N PHE A 241 1.25 -0.82 4.30
CA PHE A 241 1.63 -1.28 2.96
C PHE A 241 2.31 -2.66 2.98
N GLN A 242 2.10 -3.46 4.04
CA GLN A 242 2.63 -4.82 4.10
C GLN A 242 2.13 -5.61 2.88
N ASP A 243 3.00 -6.31 2.15
CA ASP A 243 2.68 -7.07 0.93
C ASP A 243 2.01 -6.25 -0.21
N ALA A 244 2.03 -4.91 -0.15
CA ALA A 244 1.62 -4.04 -1.25
C ALA A 244 2.72 -3.98 -2.31
N VAL A 245 2.93 -5.09 -3.02
CA VAL A 245 4.12 -5.34 -3.85
C VAL A 245 4.39 -4.29 -4.93
N ALA A 246 3.34 -3.66 -5.48
CA ALA A 246 3.44 -2.63 -6.52
C ALA A 246 3.65 -1.20 -5.98
N PHE A 247 3.47 -0.98 -4.68
CA PHE A 247 3.45 0.36 -4.10
C PHE A 247 4.83 1.03 -4.15
N ASN A 248 4.91 2.20 -4.80
CA ASN A 248 6.14 2.99 -4.92
C ASN A 248 5.83 4.49 -5.13
N GLN A 249 5.00 5.06 -4.25
CA GLN A 249 4.58 6.47 -4.34
C GLN A 249 5.26 7.34 -3.27
N PRO A 250 5.51 8.63 -3.56
CA PRO A 250 6.23 9.51 -2.64
C PRO A 250 5.45 9.74 -1.34
N LEU A 251 6.11 9.55 -0.20
CA LEU A 251 5.56 9.75 1.15
C LEU A 251 6.34 10.77 1.99
N ASN A 252 7.40 11.37 1.44
CA ASN A 252 8.28 12.27 2.18
C ASN A 252 7.60 13.59 2.61
N SER A 253 6.42 13.90 2.08
CA SER A 253 5.59 15.06 2.45
C SER A 253 4.70 14.81 3.67
N TRP A 254 4.57 13.56 4.12
CA TRP A 254 3.71 13.21 5.25
C TRP A 254 4.26 13.80 6.56
N ASN A 255 3.35 14.34 7.37
CA ASN A 255 3.67 14.76 8.73
C ASN A 255 3.53 13.57 9.66
N THR A 256 4.66 13.02 10.13
CA THR A 256 4.71 11.86 11.03
C THR A 256 5.00 12.24 12.49
N SER A 257 4.93 13.52 12.86
CA SER A 257 5.31 14.00 14.20
C SER A 257 4.46 13.44 15.36
N ASN A 258 3.32 12.81 15.06
CA ASN A 258 2.47 12.10 16.01
C ASN A 258 2.49 10.57 15.84
N ALA A 259 3.21 10.06 14.84
CA ALA A 259 3.33 8.62 14.62
C ALA A 259 4.07 7.97 15.78
N THR A 260 3.52 6.88 16.30
CA THR A 260 4.12 6.09 17.36
C THR A 260 4.52 4.70 16.88
N ASN A 261 3.92 4.18 15.81
CA ASN A 261 4.18 2.81 15.36
C ASN A 261 4.24 2.66 13.84
N PHE A 262 5.36 2.13 13.35
CA PHE A 262 5.64 1.81 11.94
C PHE A 262 5.93 0.31 11.71
N ARG A 263 5.60 -0.54 12.69
CA ARG A 263 5.85 -1.99 12.60
C ARG A 263 5.30 -2.57 11.30
N SER A 264 6.12 -3.31 10.57
CA SER A 264 5.78 -3.99 9.31
C SER A 264 5.24 -3.11 8.19
N MET A 265 5.32 -1.77 8.29
CA MET A 265 4.63 -0.85 7.38
C MET A 265 4.93 -1.13 5.90
N PHE A 266 6.17 -1.48 5.54
CA PHE A 266 6.61 -1.80 4.18
C PHE A 266 7.14 -3.24 4.06
N SER A 267 6.78 -4.13 4.98
CA SER A 267 7.20 -5.53 4.92
C SER A 267 6.71 -6.17 3.62
N ASN A 268 7.59 -6.81 2.85
CA ASN A 268 7.34 -7.33 1.49
C ASN A 268 6.82 -6.30 0.47
N ALA A 269 6.94 -4.99 0.70
CA ALA A 269 6.63 -3.96 -0.30
C ALA A 269 7.77 -3.88 -1.32
N LYS A 270 7.85 -4.91 -2.20
CA LYS A 270 9.03 -5.20 -3.03
C LYS A 270 9.48 -4.07 -3.95
N SER A 271 8.57 -3.21 -4.40
CA SER A 271 8.87 -2.09 -5.30
C SER A 271 9.19 -0.78 -4.58
N PHE A 272 8.95 -0.69 -3.27
CA PHE A 272 9.02 0.58 -2.55
C PHE A 272 10.47 1.07 -2.41
N ASN A 273 10.76 2.24 -2.96
CA ASN A 273 12.07 2.88 -2.86
C ASN A 273 11.96 4.41 -2.92
N GLN A 274 11.13 4.99 -2.04
CA GLN A 274 10.90 6.44 -2.00
C GLN A 274 11.53 7.07 -0.75
N PRO A 275 12.03 8.32 -0.84
CA PRO A 275 12.64 9.00 0.30
C PRO A 275 11.69 9.11 1.49
N LEU A 276 12.23 8.88 2.69
CA LEU A 276 11.54 9.02 3.98
C LEU A 276 12.32 9.88 4.98
N ASN A 277 13.35 10.58 4.51
CA ASN A 277 14.28 11.33 5.33
C ASN A 277 13.65 12.56 6.00
N ASN A 278 12.48 13.03 5.58
CA ASN A 278 11.77 14.14 6.21
C ASN A 278 10.84 13.68 7.36
N TRP A 279 10.69 12.37 7.56
CA TRP A 279 9.83 11.86 8.62
C TRP A 279 10.41 12.20 9.99
N ASN A 280 9.55 12.77 10.85
CA ASN A 280 9.85 12.92 12.27
C ASN A 280 9.52 11.59 12.97
N THR A 281 10.54 10.95 13.52
CA THR A 281 10.41 9.66 14.22
C THR A 281 10.59 9.77 15.74
N SER A 282 10.70 10.98 16.29
CA SER A 282 11.00 11.21 17.72
C SER A 282 9.99 10.63 18.72
N LYS A 283 8.78 10.25 18.27
CA LYS A 283 7.74 9.59 19.09
C LYS A 283 7.56 8.10 18.76
N VAL A 284 8.29 7.58 17.78
CA VAL A 284 8.13 6.20 17.33
C VAL A 284 8.70 5.25 18.37
N ILE A 285 7.87 4.30 18.78
CA ILE A 285 8.21 3.26 19.73
C ILE A 285 8.57 1.95 19.05
N SER A 286 8.18 1.72 17.78
CA SER A 286 8.54 0.48 17.08
C SER A 286 8.65 0.66 15.57
N PHE A 287 9.74 0.11 15.01
CA PHE A 287 9.97 -0.09 13.57
C PHE A 287 10.03 -1.58 13.21
N GLY A 288 9.63 -2.48 14.12
CA GLY A 288 9.86 -3.92 13.94
C GLY A 288 9.36 -4.41 12.59
N GLN A 289 10.19 -5.13 11.84
CA GLN A 289 9.89 -5.68 10.52
C GLN A 289 9.50 -4.65 9.43
N MET A 290 9.72 -3.35 9.65
CA MET A 290 9.24 -2.29 8.75
C MET A 290 9.66 -2.49 7.29
N PHE A 291 10.88 -2.96 7.03
CA PHE A 291 11.42 -3.18 5.68
C PHE A 291 11.81 -4.64 5.41
N THR A 292 11.29 -5.60 6.19
CA THR A 292 11.57 -7.02 5.96
C THR A 292 11.15 -7.38 4.54
N ASN A 293 12.04 -7.98 3.75
CA ASN A 293 11.85 -8.32 2.34
C ASN A 293 11.43 -7.15 1.41
N ALA A 294 11.62 -5.89 1.82
CA ALA A 294 11.47 -4.72 0.96
C ALA A 294 12.69 -4.61 0.03
N SER A 295 12.78 -5.53 -0.92
CA SER A 295 13.99 -5.79 -1.71
C SER A 295 14.54 -4.60 -2.49
N ALA A 296 13.69 -3.62 -2.84
CA ALA A 296 14.10 -2.42 -3.57
C ALA A 296 14.53 -1.24 -2.68
N PHE A 297 14.24 -1.28 -1.37
CA PHE A 297 14.40 -0.11 -0.51
C PHE A 297 15.88 0.18 -0.24
N ASN A 298 16.34 1.39 -0.60
CA ASN A 298 17.70 1.86 -0.35
C ASN A 298 17.75 3.38 -0.17
N GLN A 299 16.98 3.91 0.79
CA GLN A 299 16.84 5.36 1.02
C GLN A 299 17.47 5.78 2.35
N PRO A 300 18.08 6.97 2.41
CA PRO A 300 18.78 7.42 3.61
C PRO A 300 17.79 7.64 4.76
N ILE A 301 18.04 6.92 5.87
CA ILE A 301 17.26 6.97 7.11
C ILE A 301 18.14 7.10 8.35
N GLY A 302 19.44 7.34 8.18
CA GLY A 302 20.38 7.54 9.30
C GLY A 302 20.01 8.75 10.18
N ASN A 303 19.26 9.72 9.64
CA ASN A 303 18.82 10.90 10.39
C ASN A 303 17.58 10.68 11.27
N TRP A 304 16.99 9.48 11.27
CA TRP A 304 15.86 9.18 12.14
C TRP A 304 16.26 9.16 13.61
N ASP A 305 15.42 9.77 14.44
CA ASP A 305 15.49 9.65 15.90
C ASP A 305 14.89 8.30 16.32
N VAL A 306 15.71 7.45 16.93
CA VAL A 306 15.32 6.13 17.43
C VAL A 306 15.39 6.04 18.96
N SER A 307 15.55 7.18 19.66
CA SER A 307 15.79 7.23 21.10
C SER A 307 14.58 6.78 21.94
N LYS A 308 13.37 6.81 21.35
CA LYS A 308 12.11 6.35 21.98
C LYS A 308 11.70 4.94 21.60
N VAL A 309 12.46 4.27 20.72
CA VAL A 309 12.15 2.91 20.31
C VAL A 309 12.22 1.98 21.53
N TRP A 310 11.18 1.16 21.68
CA TRP A 310 10.96 0.25 22.79
C TRP A 310 10.57 -1.14 22.27
N GLY A 311 10.95 -2.17 23.01
CA GLY A 311 10.59 -3.56 22.70
C GLY A 311 11.65 -4.32 21.92
N ALA A 312 11.70 -5.64 22.16
CA ALA A 312 12.78 -6.51 21.72
C ALA A 312 12.99 -6.52 20.20
N ASP A 313 11.91 -6.63 19.44
CA ASP A 313 11.93 -6.84 17.99
C ASP A 313 11.82 -5.54 17.17
N SER A 314 11.85 -4.38 17.84
CA SER A 314 11.61 -3.09 17.20
C SER A 314 12.71 -2.65 16.22
N PHE A 315 13.89 -3.27 16.25
CA PHE A 315 14.99 -3.05 15.29
C PHE A 315 15.17 -4.20 14.28
N MET A 316 14.26 -5.18 14.23
CA MET A 316 14.27 -6.25 13.24
C MET A 316 13.78 -5.76 11.87
N MET A 317 14.47 -4.79 11.26
CA MET A 317 13.93 -4.00 10.15
C MET A 317 14.28 -4.51 8.75
N PHE A 318 15.46 -5.09 8.54
CA PHE A 318 16.05 -5.21 7.20
C PHE A 318 16.31 -6.65 6.73
N ASN A 319 15.78 -7.66 7.42
CA ASN A 319 15.87 -9.05 6.97
C ASN A 319 15.32 -9.17 5.54
N GLY A 320 16.14 -9.62 4.58
CA GLY A 320 15.76 -9.75 3.17
C GLY A 320 15.62 -8.44 2.39
N ALA A 321 15.98 -7.29 2.97
CA ALA A 321 16.07 -6.01 2.24
C ALA A 321 17.34 -5.98 1.39
N THR A 322 17.34 -6.72 0.28
CA THR A 322 18.53 -7.07 -0.51
C THR A 322 19.31 -5.90 -1.11
N LEU A 323 18.69 -4.73 -1.26
CA LEU A 323 19.35 -3.52 -1.78
C LEU A 323 19.62 -2.45 -0.70
N PHE A 324 19.25 -2.70 0.56
CA PHE A 324 19.44 -1.72 1.63
C PHE A 324 20.92 -1.59 2.00
N ASP A 325 21.55 -0.49 1.58
CA ASP A 325 22.96 -0.18 1.85
C ASP A 325 23.13 1.27 2.32
N GLN A 326 22.52 1.61 3.46
CA GLN A 326 22.56 2.95 4.02
C GLN A 326 23.29 2.99 5.36
N ASP A 327 23.94 4.12 5.62
CA ASP A 327 24.62 4.37 6.89
C ASP A 327 23.60 4.68 7.99
N ILE A 328 23.51 3.79 8.98
CA ILE A 328 22.66 3.90 10.16
C ILE A 328 23.48 4.05 11.46
N SER A 329 24.77 4.36 11.35
CA SER A 329 25.67 4.50 12.51
C SER A 329 25.35 5.70 13.39
N THR A 330 24.56 6.65 12.89
CA THR A 330 24.11 7.85 13.62
C THR A 330 22.93 7.60 14.56
N TRP A 331 22.34 6.40 14.53
CA TRP A 331 21.20 6.06 15.38
C TRP A 331 21.58 6.00 16.87
N ASN A 332 20.99 6.90 17.66
CA ASN A 332 21.13 6.91 19.12
C ASN A 332 20.11 5.96 19.77
N ILE A 333 20.47 4.67 19.83
CA ILE A 333 19.63 3.63 20.43
C ILE A 333 19.68 3.75 21.95
N SER A 334 18.50 3.76 22.60
CA SER A 334 18.37 3.80 24.06
C SER A 334 18.06 2.40 24.61
N PHE A 335 19.06 1.71 25.14
CA PHE A 335 18.88 0.35 25.67
C PHE A 335 18.09 0.29 26.99
N GLN A 336 17.94 1.42 27.69
CA GLN A 336 17.10 1.52 28.90
C GLN A 336 15.60 1.34 28.60
N ASN A 337 15.20 1.54 27.34
CA ASN A 337 13.84 1.41 26.85
C ASN A 337 13.52 -0.02 26.37
N VAL A 338 14.27 -1.05 26.77
CA VAL A 338 14.01 -2.44 26.36
C VAL A 338 13.77 -3.28 27.62
N PRO A 339 12.50 -3.56 27.98
CA PRO A 339 12.12 -4.17 29.28
C PRO A 339 12.43 -5.67 29.38
N SER A 340 12.69 -6.29 28.24
CA SER A 340 13.08 -7.69 28.08
C SER A 340 14.53 -7.69 27.65
N ALA A 341 15.35 -8.55 28.24
CA ALA A 341 16.81 -8.53 28.14
C ALA A 341 17.41 -8.64 26.71
N TYR A 342 16.60 -8.68 25.64
CA TYR A 342 17.04 -8.93 24.28
C TYR A 342 16.53 -7.85 23.32
N VAL A 343 17.45 -7.09 22.70
CA VAL A 343 17.16 -6.33 21.47
C VAL A 343 17.56 -7.14 20.24
N TYR A 344 16.76 -7.10 19.17
CA TYR A 344 17.01 -7.84 17.94
C TYR A 344 17.25 -6.86 16.79
N PHE A 345 18.38 -7.03 16.11
CA PHE A 345 18.71 -6.35 14.87
C PHE A 345 18.62 -7.35 13.72
N GLY A 346 17.74 -7.08 12.76
CA GLY A 346 17.47 -7.96 11.63
C GLY A 346 18.16 -7.47 10.36
N PHE A 347 19.23 -8.15 9.95
CA PHE A 347 19.98 -7.90 8.72
C PHE A 347 20.23 -9.14 7.85
N ASN A 348 19.62 -10.29 8.18
CA ASN A 348 19.80 -11.54 7.43
C ASN A 348 19.49 -11.30 5.95
N ASN A 349 20.46 -11.57 5.08
CA ASN A 349 20.37 -11.38 3.63
C ASN A 349 19.97 -9.95 3.21
N SER A 350 20.32 -8.94 4.02
CA SER A 350 20.20 -7.53 3.65
C SER A 350 21.32 -7.10 2.70
N GLY A 351 21.15 -5.97 2.02
CA GLY A 351 22.13 -5.39 1.11
C GLY A 351 23.27 -4.62 1.78
N LEU A 352 23.38 -4.67 3.11
CA LEU A 352 24.28 -3.78 3.86
C LEU A 352 25.74 -4.08 3.47
N SER A 353 26.41 -3.10 2.86
CA SER A 353 27.79 -3.28 2.42
C SER A 353 28.72 -3.48 3.60
N CYS A 354 29.90 -4.04 3.31
CA CYS A 354 30.98 -4.15 4.28
C CYS A 354 31.32 -2.80 4.94
N ILE A 355 31.26 -1.69 4.19
CA ILE A 355 31.51 -0.34 4.71
C ILE A 355 30.46 0.05 5.76
N ASN A 356 29.18 -0.07 5.42
CA ASN A 356 28.11 0.35 6.31
C ASN A 356 27.92 -0.62 7.49
N TYR A 357 28.17 -1.92 7.30
CA TYR A 357 28.16 -2.88 8.41
C TYR A 357 29.31 -2.65 9.40
N ASN A 358 30.53 -2.35 8.92
CA ASN A 358 31.65 -1.93 9.77
C ASN A 358 31.25 -0.73 10.64
N LYS A 359 30.65 0.31 10.05
CA LYS A 359 30.21 1.51 10.78
C LYS A 359 29.15 1.20 11.83
N PHE A 360 28.17 0.36 11.48
CA PHE A 360 27.12 -0.07 12.41
C PHE A 360 27.71 -0.78 13.64
N LEU A 361 28.61 -1.76 13.44
CA LEU A 361 29.25 -2.49 14.55
C LEU A 361 30.01 -1.53 15.49
N ILE A 362 30.78 -0.61 14.93
CA ILE A 362 31.56 0.38 15.69
C ILE A 362 30.63 1.29 16.49
N ALA A 363 29.62 1.88 15.84
CA ALA A 363 28.69 2.77 16.53
C ALA A 363 27.94 2.07 17.66
N LEU A 364 27.45 0.85 17.41
CA LEU A 364 26.75 0.06 18.40
C LEU A 364 27.65 -0.27 19.61
N SER A 365 28.92 -0.66 19.39
CA SER A 365 29.82 -1.03 20.49
C SER A 365 30.16 0.16 21.40
N THR A 366 30.17 1.36 20.83
CA THR A 366 30.43 2.64 21.51
C THR A 366 29.17 3.37 22.00
N ASN A 367 27.97 2.80 21.79
CA ASN A 367 26.73 3.44 22.19
C ASN A 367 26.74 3.68 23.73
N PRO A 368 26.54 4.93 24.19
CA PRO A 368 26.71 5.28 25.59
C PRO A 368 25.67 4.62 26.52
N THR A 369 24.50 4.25 25.99
CA THR A 369 23.44 3.63 26.80
C THR A 369 23.61 2.11 26.97
N LEU A 370 24.66 1.53 26.35
CA LEU A 370 24.94 0.10 26.38
C LEU A 370 25.60 -0.39 27.70
N SER A 371 25.82 0.48 28.70
CA SER A 371 26.49 0.10 29.95
C SER A 371 25.61 -0.74 30.89
N ASN A 372 26.12 -1.89 31.33
CA ASN A 372 25.70 -2.67 32.53
C ASN A 372 24.28 -3.29 32.54
N LEU A 373 23.87 -4.01 31.49
CA LEU A 373 22.54 -4.67 31.46
C LEU A 373 22.49 -6.16 31.92
N GLY A 374 23.57 -6.75 32.45
CA GLY A 374 23.54 -8.17 32.85
C GLY A 374 23.47 -9.15 31.66
N SER A 375 23.02 -10.39 31.90
CA SER A 375 23.05 -11.52 30.96
C SER A 375 22.39 -11.23 29.59
N ALA A 376 23.07 -11.65 28.50
CA ALA A 376 22.65 -11.65 27.09
C ALA A 376 21.73 -10.50 26.65
N ILE A 377 22.33 -9.42 26.12
CA ILE A 377 21.70 -8.10 25.89
C ILE A 377 20.99 -7.97 24.52
N GLY A 378 21.35 -8.80 23.53
CA GLY A 378 20.74 -8.69 22.20
C GLY A 378 21.23 -9.68 21.16
N VAL A 379 20.56 -9.70 20.01
CA VAL A 379 20.86 -10.55 18.86
C VAL A 379 21.05 -9.68 17.63
N ILE A 380 22.10 -9.96 16.86
CA ILE A 380 22.33 -9.37 15.54
C ILE A 380 22.26 -10.52 14.54
N GLU A 381 21.18 -10.57 13.78
CA GLU A 381 20.97 -11.50 12.67
C GLU A 381 21.64 -10.92 11.41
N ALA A 382 22.85 -11.37 11.09
CA ALA A 382 23.69 -10.77 10.05
C ALA A 382 24.14 -11.79 8.99
N ALA A 383 23.33 -12.83 8.73
CA ALA A 383 23.61 -13.80 7.69
C ALA A 383 23.88 -13.13 6.34
N GLY A 384 25.01 -13.45 5.72
CA GLY A 384 25.41 -12.91 4.42
C GLY A 384 26.16 -11.58 4.48
N LEU A 385 26.33 -10.98 5.67
CA LEU A 385 27.12 -9.76 5.83
C LEU A 385 28.60 -10.05 6.08
N THR A 386 29.43 -9.08 5.73
CA THR A 386 30.89 -9.16 5.91
C THR A 386 31.45 -7.92 6.59
N TYR A 387 32.42 -8.08 7.49
CA TYR A 387 33.17 -6.98 8.12
C TYR A 387 34.68 -7.16 7.90
N SER A 388 35.46 -6.07 8.04
CA SER A 388 36.88 -6.09 7.65
C SER A 388 37.83 -5.20 8.43
N THR A 389 37.40 -4.04 8.93
CA THR A 389 38.35 -3.09 9.54
C THR A 389 38.84 -3.57 10.90
N PRO A 390 40.09 -3.24 11.30
CA PRO A 390 40.58 -3.51 12.66
C PRO A 390 39.62 -2.99 13.74
N GLN A 391 39.05 -1.80 13.54
CA GLN A 391 38.08 -1.19 14.44
C GLN A 391 36.78 -1.99 14.52
N ALA A 392 36.26 -2.49 13.39
CA ALA A 392 35.06 -3.33 13.38
C ALA A 392 35.31 -4.70 14.03
N ILE A 393 36.50 -5.29 13.85
CA ILE A 393 36.89 -6.53 14.54
C ILE A 393 36.83 -6.33 16.06
N VAL A 394 37.44 -5.23 16.55
CA VAL A 394 37.42 -4.89 17.98
C VAL A 394 35.98 -4.61 18.45
N ALA A 395 35.21 -3.84 17.69
CA ALA A 395 33.83 -3.50 18.03
C ALA A 395 32.92 -4.74 18.13
N ARG A 396 33.03 -5.66 17.16
CA ARG A 396 32.30 -6.93 17.18
C ARG A 396 32.67 -7.77 18.40
N ALA A 397 33.96 -7.90 18.71
CA ALA A 397 34.41 -8.61 19.90
C ALA A 397 33.90 -7.97 21.20
N GLN A 398 33.90 -6.64 21.30
CA GLN A 398 33.33 -5.91 22.42
C GLN A 398 31.83 -6.16 22.58
N LEU A 399 31.06 -6.19 21.49
CA LEU A 399 29.63 -6.49 21.52
C LEU A 399 29.38 -7.91 22.05
N VAL A 400 30.13 -8.90 21.57
CA VAL A 400 30.04 -10.28 22.06
C VAL A 400 30.39 -10.36 23.56
N ASN A 401 31.45 -9.68 24.00
CA ASN A 401 31.83 -9.62 25.42
C ASN A 401 30.76 -8.93 26.29
N LYS A 402 29.98 -8.02 25.71
CA LYS A 402 28.81 -7.39 26.34
C LYS A 402 27.56 -8.27 26.24
N GLY A 403 27.62 -9.48 25.69
CA GLY A 403 26.49 -10.42 25.65
C GLY A 403 25.61 -10.32 24.41
N PHE A 404 26.07 -9.69 23.33
CA PHE A 404 25.40 -9.83 22.03
C PHE A 404 25.67 -11.19 21.40
N ASN A 405 24.62 -11.82 20.88
CA ASN A 405 24.73 -12.95 19.97
C ASN A 405 24.74 -12.45 18.52
N ILE A 406 25.90 -12.50 17.85
CA ILE A 406 26.06 -12.04 16.46
C ILE A 406 26.18 -13.27 15.56
N ASN A 407 25.19 -13.48 14.69
CA ASN A 407 25.03 -14.70 13.90
C ASN A 407 25.14 -14.42 12.40
N GLY A 408 25.92 -15.25 11.70
CA GLY A 408 25.90 -15.34 10.23
C GLY A 408 26.76 -14.31 9.47
N ASP A 409 27.36 -13.35 10.16
CA ASP A 409 28.37 -12.48 9.55
C ASP A 409 29.73 -13.20 9.43
N SER A 410 30.60 -12.69 8.56
CA SER A 410 31.95 -13.24 8.37
C SER A 410 33.00 -12.15 8.21
N TYR A 411 34.21 -12.42 8.69
CA TYR A 411 35.36 -11.56 8.44
C TYR A 411 35.86 -11.76 7.01
N ASN A 412 36.06 -10.67 6.28
CA ASN A 412 36.73 -10.67 4.99
C ASN A 412 37.61 -9.43 4.84
N ALA A 413 38.93 -9.60 4.98
CA ALA A 413 39.92 -8.52 4.87
C ALA A 413 39.79 -7.68 3.59
N SER A 414 39.29 -8.30 2.51
CA SER A 414 39.17 -7.69 1.18
C SER A 414 37.79 -7.07 0.93
N CYS A 415 36.82 -7.14 1.85
CA CYS A 415 35.49 -6.59 1.56
C CYS A 415 35.44 -5.04 1.53
N ASN A 416 36.47 -4.37 2.07
CA ASN A 416 36.64 -2.92 1.95
C ASN A 416 37.48 -2.50 0.74
N SER A 417 38.05 -3.42 -0.04
CA SER A 417 38.90 -3.07 -1.19
C SER A 417 38.10 -2.72 -2.46
N ASN A 418 36.84 -2.31 -2.32
CA ASN A 418 35.93 -1.99 -3.43
C ASN A 418 35.90 -0.49 -3.81
N LEU A 419 37.01 0.23 -3.63
CA LEU A 419 37.36 1.22 -4.64
C LEU A 419 38.14 0.44 -5.70
N SER A 420 37.54 0.24 -6.89
CA SER A 420 38.15 -0.52 -8.00
C SER A 420 39.65 -0.23 -8.15
N THR A 421 40.51 -1.13 -7.67
CA THR A 421 41.94 -1.16 -8.00
C THR A 421 42.23 -2.13 -9.15
N ALA A 422 41.20 -2.78 -9.71
CA ALA A 422 41.34 -3.38 -11.01
C ALA A 422 41.52 -2.25 -12.03
N GLU A 423 42.76 -2.03 -12.46
CA GLU A 423 42.96 -1.45 -13.78
C GLU A 423 42.18 -2.32 -14.76
N THR A 424 41.06 -1.81 -15.25
CA THR A 424 40.46 -2.40 -16.44
C THR A 424 41.52 -2.27 -17.51
N THR A 425 41.93 -3.41 -18.09
CA THR A 425 42.75 -3.42 -19.28
C THR A 425 42.17 -2.39 -20.24
N LYS A 426 43.00 -1.40 -20.64
CA LYS A 426 42.60 -0.27 -21.47
C LYS A 426 41.74 -0.78 -22.63
N GLN A 427 40.42 -0.64 -22.51
CA GLN A 427 39.54 -1.04 -23.59
C GLN A 427 39.82 -0.12 -24.77
N VAL A 428 40.08 -0.72 -25.92
CA VAL A 428 40.32 0.02 -27.15
C VAL A 428 39.08 0.87 -27.42
N LYS A 429 39.26 2.19 -27.49
CA LYS A 429 38.14 3.10 -27.74
C LYS A 429 37.55 2.78 -29.11
N THR A 430 36.28 2.42 -29.14
CA THR A 430 35.52 2.28 -30.38
C THR A 430 35.13 3.68 -30.86
N PRO A 431 35.49 4.10 -32.07
CA PRO A 431 35.04 5.39 -32.58
C PRO A 431 33.51 5.43 -32.69
N ALA A 432 32.92 6.56 -32.31
CA ALA A 432 31.55 6.91 -32.64
C ALA A 432 31.59 8.09 -33.62
N TYR A 433 30.81 8.03 -34.70
CA TYR A 433 30.77 9.11 -35.70
C TYR A 433 29.33 9.44 -36.15
N PRO A 434 28.97 10.73 -36.29
CA PRO A 434 29.73 11.90 -35.85
C PRO A 434 29.79 11.98 -34.32
N ASN A 435 30.90 12.49 -33.78
CA ASN A 435 31.04 12.73 -32.35
C ASN A 435 31.96 13.95 -32.14
N PRO A 436 31.45 15.13 -31.74
CA PRO A 436 30.10 15.35 -31.21
C PRO A 436 28.95 15.13 -32.21
N THR A 437 27.78 14.73 -31.72
CA THR A 437 26.55 14.48 -32.50
C THR A 437 25.44 15.46 -32.10
N THR A 438 24.46 15.66 -32.96
CA THR A 438 23.18 16.32 -32.64
C THR A 438 22.05 15.32 -32.36
N GLY A 439 22.29 14.01 -32.55
CA GLY A 439 21.27 12.99 -32.29
C GLY A 439 21.63 11.60 -32.79
N MET A 440 22.24 11.45 -33.97
CA MET A 440 22.57 10.13 -34.51
C MET A 440 24.07 9.86 -34.45
N ILE A 441 24.45 8.66 -34.03
CA ILE A 441 25.83 8.17 -34.12
C ILE A 441 25.88 6.82 -34.82
N THR A 442 27.04 6.51 -35.37
CA THR A 442 27.40 5.18 -35.88
C THR A 442 28.55 4.64 -35.05
N VAL A 443 28.42 3.38 -34.61
CA VAL A 443 29.44 2.64 -33.86
C VAL A 443 29.66 1.30 -34.54
N GLU A 444 30.92 0.96 -34.82
CA GLU A 444 31.28 -0.35 -35.36
C GLU A 444 31.49 -1.35 -34.22
N SER A 445 30.86 -2.52 -34.29
CA SER A 445 31.14 -3.63 -33.37
C SER A 445 31.78 -4.79 -34.09
N THR A 446 32.73 -5.44 -33.41
CA THR A 446 33.45 -6.63 -33.95
C THR A 446 32.65 -7.93 -33.79
N THR A 447 31.60 -7.92 -32.95
CA THR A 447 30.78 -9.07 -32.61
C THR A 447 29.31 -8.68 -32.47
N ASN A 448 28.40 -9.65 -32.38
CA ASN A 448 27.04 -9.37 -31.95
C ASN A 448 27.05 -9.24 -30.42
N GLU A 449 26.68 -8.08 -29.88
CA GLU A 449 26.71 -7.85 -28.44
C GLU A 449 25.61 -6.90 -27.97
N ASN A 450 25.22 -7.03 -26.70
CA ASN A 450 24.39 -6.04 -26.03
C ASN A 450 25.30 -5.01 -25.39
N VAL A 451 25.04 -3.74 -25.68
CA VAL A 451 25.72 -2.59 -25.10
C VAL A 451 24.72 -1.73 -24.33
N TYR A 452 25.26 -0.98 -23.37
CA TYR A 452 24.48 -0.12 -22.49
C TYR A 452 24.94 1.31 -22.67
N LEU A 453 23.98 2.21 -22.84
CA LEU A 453 24.21 3.64 -22.83
C LEU A 453 24.00 4.16 -21.41
N TYR A 454 24.98 4.87 -20.89
CA TYR A 454 24.99 5.48 -19.57
C TYR A 454 25.00 7.00 -19.67
N ASP A 455 24.34 7.66 -18.71
CA ASP A 455 24.54 9.09 -18.47
C ASP A 455 25.79 9.36 -17.62
N ILE A 456 26.07 10.64 -17.35
CA ILE A 456 27.24 11.07 -16.56
C ILE A 456 27.21 10.61 -15.09
N THR A 457 26.06 10.21 -14.57
CA THR A 457 25.91 9.69 -13.20
C THR A 457 26.20 8.20 -13.12
N GLY A 458 26.40 7.54 -14.28
CA GLY A 458 26.60 6.10 -14.37
C GLY A 458 25.29 5.30 -14.41
N LYS A 459 24.13 5.96 -14.61
CA LYS A 459 22.85 5.29 -14.77
C LYS A 459 22.68 4.80 -16.21
N ILE A 460 22.20 3.58 -16.38
CA ILE A 460 21.81 3.04 -17.70
C ILE A 460 20.53 3.74 -18.17
N ILE A 461 20.57 4.30 -19.37
CA ILE A 461 19.46 5.06 -19.99
C ILE A 461 18.96 4.42 -21.30
N LYS A 462 19.69 3.45 -21.85
CA LYS A 462 19.28 2.68 -23.04
C LYS A 462 20.06 1.36 -23.12
N ASN A 463 19.37 0.29 -23.50
CA ASN A 463 19.99 -0.96 -23.93
C ASN A 463 19.99 -1.00 -25.46
N VAL A 464 21.11 -1.34 -26.07
CA VAL A 464 21.26 -1.40 -27.53
C VAL A 464 21.88 -2.73 -27.90
N THR A 465 21.24 -3.46 -28.82
CA THR A 465 21.86 -4.64 -29.43
C THR A 465 22.63 -4.21 -30.67
N LEU A 466 23.94 -4.44 -30.67
CA LEU A 466 24.79 -4.21 -31.83
C LEU A 466 24.97 -5.52 -32.58
N SER A 467 24.82 -5.47 -33.89
CA SER A 467 25.25 -6.52 -34.80
C SER A 467 26.70 -6.29 -35.20
N LYS A 468 27.44 -7.34 -35.56
CA LYS A 468 28.77 -7.22 -36.14
C LYS A 468 28.74 -6.27 -37.36
N GLY A 469 29.60 -5.27 -37.37
CA GLY A 469 29.65 -4.20 -38.37
C GLY A 469 29.10 -2.86 -37.84
N ASN A 470 28.64 -2.00 -38.75
CA ASN A 470 28.19 -0.65 -38.42
C ASN A 470 26.76 -0.62 -37.87
N ASN A 471 26.59 0.01 -36.71
CA ASN A 471 25.31 0.14 -36.03
C ASN A 471 24.96 1.61 -35.80
N ARG A 472 23.72 2.00 -36.08
CA ARG A 472 23.23 3.36 -35.82
C ARG A 472 22.52 3.43 -34.48
N ILE A 473 22.85 4.43 -33.69
CA ILE A 473 22.23 4.67 -32.39
C ILE A 473 21.61 6.06 -32.39
N ASP A 474 20.32 6.10 -32.08
CA ASP A 474 19.53 7.32 -31.96
C ASP A 474 19.53 7.85 -30.51
N LEU A 475 19.98 9.09 -30.38
CA LEU A 475 20.07 9.88 -29.16
C LEU A 475 19.21 11.16 -29.24
N THR A 476 18.41 11.36 -30.30
CA THR A 476 17.61 12.59 -30.51
C THR A 476 16.72 12.93 -29.31
N GLY A 477 16.10 11.92 -28.68
CA GLY A 477 15.25 12.09 -27.48
C GLY A 477 15.96 12.36 -26.16
N TYR A 478 17.31 12.37 -26.11
CA TYR A 478 18.06 12.59 -24.87
C TYR A 478 18.61 14.03 -24.76
N PRO A 479 18.81 14.60 -23.56
CA PRO A 479 19.38 15.95 -23.42
C PRO A 479 20.77 16.12 -24.02
N SER A 480 21.21 17.36 -24.28
CA SER A 480 22.62 17.65 -24.56
C SER A 480 23.50 17.24 -23.37
N GLY A 481 24.66 16.62 -23.62
CA GLY A 481 25.49 16.09 -22.55
C GLY A 481 26.51 15.05 -22.99
N ASN A 482 27.22 14.52 -22.00
CA ASN A 482 28.15 13.40 -22.21
C ASN A 482 27.44 12.09 -21.90
N TYR A 483 27.69 11.09 -22.73
CA TYR A 483 27.20 9.73 -22.56
C TYR A 483 28.35 8.75 -22.71
N LEU A 484 28.17 7.57 -22.13
CA LEU A 484 29.11 6.46 -22.27
C LEU A 484 28.36 5.27 -22.84
N LEU A 485 28.85 4.70 -23.92
CA LEU A 485 28.35 3.44 -24.47
C LEU A 485 29.36 2.34 -24.16
N LYS A 486 28.92 1.29 -23.47
CA LYS A 486 29.79 0.21 -23.00
C LYS A 486 29.15 -1.15 -23.23
N GLY A 487 29.93 -2.05 -23.82
CA GLY A 487 29.66 -3.48 -23.97
C GLY A 487 30.89 -4.29 -23.61
N ASN A 488 30.97 -5.50 -24.18
CA ASN A 488 32.12 -6.38 -24.02
C ASN A 488 33.28 -5.97 -24.94
N THR A 489 32.97 -5.58 -26.19
CA THR A 489 33.98 -5.16 -27.18
C THR A 489 33.89 -3.69 -27.56
N VAL A 490 32.83 -3.01 -27.13
CA VAL A 490 32.58 -1.59 -27.43
C VAL A 490 32.75 -0.74 -26.18
N PHE A 491 33.58 0.30 -26.29
CA PHE A 491 33.70 1.34 -25.27
C PHE A 491 33.89 2.70 -25.91
N THR A 492 32.89 3.58 -25.82
CA THR A 492 32.95 4.90 -26.46
C THR A 492 32.28 5.99 -25.63
N LYS A 493 32.93 7.16 -25.59
CA LYS A 493 32.35 8.39 -25.03
C LYS A 493 31.64 9.12 -26.15
N ILE A 494 30.39 9.52 -25.94
CA ILE A 494 29.58 10.27 -26.90
C ILE A 494 29.31 11.65 -26.33
N VAL A 495 29.49 12.69 -27.15
CA VAL A 495 29.15 14.07 -26.81
C VAL A 495 27.96 14.47 -27.67
N LYS A 496 26.79 14.67 -27.05
CA LYS A 496 25.63 15.23 -27.74
C LYS A 496 25.59 16.73 -27.51
N LYS A 497 25.63 17.50 -28.59
CA LYS A 497 25.45 18.95 -28.59
C LYS A 497 24.00 19.32 -28.41
#